data_AF-A0A6J7BEW7-F1
#
_entry.id   AF-A0A6J7BEW7-F1
#
_cell.length_a   1.000
_cell.length_b   1.000
_cell.length_c   1.000
_cell.angle_alpha   90.00
_cell.angle_beta   90.00
_cell.angle_gamma   90.00
#
_symmetry.space_group_name_H-M   'P 1'
#
loop_
_entity.id
_entity.type
_entity.pdbx_description
1 polymer ?
#
loop_
_entity_poly.entity_id
_entity_poly.type
_entity_poly.pdbx_seq_one_letter_code
_entity_poly.pdbx_strand_id
1 'polypeptide(L)' 'MEKLQAQDIASRGAISGSFSSNDTFVHIYSPDPNQNLDMVITRKEKTLPRMIPGLASILGRELATDVSGVAIVENQR' A
#
# COMPACT_ATOMS: atom_id res chain seq x y z
N MET A 1 12.60 -0.41 -6.58
CA MET A 1 11.74 0.64 -7.15
C MET A 1 10.28 0.52 -6.70
N GLU A 2 9.68 -0.68 -6.68
CA GLU A 2 8.26 -0.85 -6.33
C GLU A 2 7.88 -0.27 -4.95
N LYS A 3 8.72 -0.47 -3.91
CA LYS A 3 8.51 0.12 -2.58
C LYS A 3 8.37 1.65 -2.62
N LEU A 4 9.21 2.34 -3.42
CA LEU A 4 9.14 3.80 -3.57
C LEU A 4 7.85 4.23 -4.28
N GLN A 5 7.37 3.44 -5.24
CA GLN A 5 6.11 3.72 -5.92
C GLN A 5 4.91 3.50 -5.00
N ALA A 6 4.90 2.42 -4.20
CA ALA A 6 3.85 2.19 -3.22
C ALA A 6 3.81 3.33 -2.19
N GLN A 7 4.98 3.82 -1.74
CA GLN A 7 5.08 4.98 -0.86
C GLN A 7 4.62 6.27 -1.53
N ASP A 8 4.97 6.52 -2.81
CA ASP A 8 4.50 7.71 -3.55
C ASP A 8 2.97 7.73 -3.66
N ILE A 9 2.35 6.59 -3.94
CA ILE A 9 0.89 6.47 -4.00
C ILE A 9 0.28 6.76 -2.62
N ALA A 10 0.79 6.14 -1.56
CA ALA A 10 0.29 6.39 -0.20
C ALA A 10 0.41 7.88 0.18
N SER A 11 1.56 8.52 -0.12
CA SER A 11 1.78 9.94 0.14
C SER A 11 0.85 10.84 -0.67
N ARG A 12 0.65 10.55 -1.96
CA ARG A 12 -0.25 11.34 -2.82
C ARG A 12 -1.70 11.16 -2.42
N GLY A 13 -2.10 9.95 -2.04
CA GLY A 13 -3.42 9.68 -1.47
C GLY A 13 -3.65 10.48 -0.19
N ALA A 14 -2.66 10.47 0.72
CA ALA A 14 -2.72 11.23 1.97
C ALA A 14 -2.88 12.74 1.77
N ILE A 15 -2.19 13.31 0.78
CA ILE A 15 -2.29 14.75 0.46
C ILE A 15 -3.61 15.08 -0.25
N SER A 16 -4.04 14.22 -1.18
CA SER A 16 -5.20 14.50 -2.04
C SER A 16 -6.53 14.07 -1.45
N GLY A 17 -6.53 13.20 -0.43
CA GLY A 17 -7.72 12.52 0.08
C GLY A 17 -8.31 11.49 -0.89
N SER A 18 -7.61 11.18 -1.98
CA SER A 18 -8.04 10.21 -2.99
C SER A 18 -7.39 8.86 -2.74
N PHE A 19 -8.19 7.89 -2.32
CA PHE A 19 -7.74 6.55 -1.96
C PHE A 19 -8.38 5.50 -2.85
N SER A 20 -7.67 4.40 -3.05
CA SER A 20 -8.14 3.22 -3.75
C SER A 20 -9.04 2.36 -2.86
N SER A 21 -9.93 1.57 -3.46
CA SER A 21 -10.73 0.58 -2.74
C SER A 21 -9.91 -0.55 -2.10
N ASN A 22 -8.65 -0.72 -2.54
CA ASN A 22 -7.72 -1.70 -1.98
C ASN A 22 -6.83 -1.10 -0.88
N ASP A 23 -6.97 0.19 -0.57
CA ASP A 23 -6.25 0.80 0.55
C ASP A 23 -6.89 0.39 1.87
N THR A 24 -6.06 0.11 2.86
CA THR A 24 -6.51 -0.23 4.22
C THR A 24 -6.30 0.95 5.14
N PHE A 25 -7.29 1.24 5.98
CA PHE A 25 -7.22 2.28 7.01
C PHE A 25 -7.13 1.61 8.38
N VAL A 26 -6.11 2.00 9.15
CA VAL A 26 -5.94 1.58 10.54
C VAL A 26 -6.05 2.82 11.40
N HIS A 27 -7.13 2.91 12.18
CA HIS A 27 -7.34 4.04 13.07
C HIS A 27 -6.26 4.12 14.14
N ILE A 28 -5.69 5.30 14.33
CA ILE A 28 -4.73 5.61 15.37
C ILE A 28 -5.49 6.33 16.49
N TYR A 29 -5.62 5.65 17.63
CA TYR A 29 -6.25 6.24 18.80
C TYR A 29 -5.53 7.53 19.23
N SER A 30 -6.31 8.58 19.43
CA SER A 30 -5.88 9.81 20.12
C SER A 30 -6.80 10.11 21.31
N PRO A 31 -6.24 10.51 22.46
CA PRO A 31 -7.04 11.00 23.58
C PRO A 31 -7.63 12.40 23.31
N ASP A 32 -7.12 13.14 22.30
CA ASP A 32 -7.69 14.40 21.86
C ASP A 32 -8.89 14.11 20.94
N PRO A 33 -10.13 14.48 21.32
CA PRO A 33 -11.33 14.20 20.52
C PRO A 33 -11.35 14.95 19.19
N ASN A 34 -10.47 15.93 18.99
CA ASN A 34 -10.34 16.66 17.73
C ASN A 34 -9.29 16.05 16.79
N GLN A 35 -8.63 14.97 17.21
CA GLN A 35 -7.67 14.25 16.38
C GLN A 35 -8.28 12.94 15.91
N ASN A 36 -8.57 12.87 14.62
CA ASN A 36 -8.99 11.63 13.98
C ASN A 36 -7.90 11.21 12.99
N LEU A 37 -6.94 10.42 13.48
CA LEU A 37 -5.79 9.99 12.68
C LEU A 37 -6.02 8.58 12.17
N ASP A 38 -5.82 8.39 10.87
CA ASP A 38 -5.78 7.06 10.25
C ASP A 38 -4.43 6.81 9.61
N MET A 39 -3.92 5.59 9.77
CA MET A 39 -2.81 5.07 8.99
C MET A 39 -3.35 4.41 7.73
N VAL A 40 -3.00 4.95 6.58
CA VAL A 40 -3.34 4.40 5.27
C VAL A 40 -2.23 3.47 4.82
N ILE A 41 -2.60 2.26 4.44
CA ILE A 41 -1.70 1.24 3.90
C ILE A 41 -2.13 0.97 2.46
N THR A 42 -1.27 1.34 1.52
CA THR A 42 -1.46 1.07 0.08
C THR A 42 -0.63 -0.14 -0.32
N ARG A 43 -1.27 -1.13 -0.95
CA ARG A 43 -0.60 -2.31 -1.49
C ARG A 43 -0.37 -2.20 -2.99
N LYS A 44 0.80 -2.64 -3.44
CA LYS A 44 1.14 -2.76 -4.83
C LYS A 44 1.72 -4.13 -5.12
N GLU A 45 0.95 -4.90 -5.87
CA GLU A 45 1.37 -6.19 -6.40
C GLU A 45 1.88 -6.03 -7.84
N LYS A 46 2.96 -6.72 -8.18
CA LYS A 46 3.49 -6.77 -9.54
C LYS A 46 4.05 -8.15 -9.85
N THR A 47 3.55 -8.76 -10.93
CA THR A 47 4.11 -9.99 -11.46
C THR A 47 5.52 -9.75 -11.99
N LEU A 48 6.46 -10.59 -11.57
CA LEU A 48 7.83 -10.56 -12.03
C LEU A 48 7.92 -11.20 -13.42
N PRO A 49 8.68 -10.60 -14.36
CA PRO A 49 8.94 -11.23 -15.65
C PRO A 49 9.60 -12.59 -15.45
N ARG A 50 9.36 -13.54 -16.37
CA ARG A 50 9.99 -14.87 -16.38
C ARG A 50 11.49 -14.76 -16.73
N MET A 51 12.29 -14.21 -15.82
CA MET A 51 13.74 -14.06 -16.00
C MET A 51 14.47 -15.39 -15.83
N ILE A 52 13.91 -16.33 -15.07
CA ILE A 52 14.46 -17.68 -14.89
C ILE A 52 13.48 -18.69 -15.52
N PRO A 53 13.84 -19.28 -16.67
CA PRO A 53 13.03 -20.33 -17.30
C PRO A 53 12.78 -21.49 -16.33
N GLY A 54 11.53 -21.96 -16.25
CA GLY A 54 11.16 -23.11 -15.43
C GLY A 54 10.95 -22.84 -13.93
N LEU A 55 11.36 -21.69 -13.39
CA LEU A 55 11.20 -21.40 -11.95
C LEU A 55 9.73 -21.28 -11.53
N ALA A 56 8.89 -20.64 -12.37
CA ALA A 56 7.44 -20.59 -12.16
C ALA A 56 6.79 -21.97 -12.23
N SER A 57 7.30 -22.85 -13.11
CA SER A 57 6.81 -24.23 -13.24
C SER A 57 7.16 -25.09 -12.02
N ILE A 58 8.34 -24.86 -11.40
CA ILE A 58 8.76 -25.53 -10.16
C ILE A 58 7.93 -25.04 -8.97
N LEU A 59 7.66 -23.73 -8.90
CA LEU A 59 6.92 -23.13 -7.79
C LEU A 59 5.40 -23.31 -7.88
N GLY A 60 4.89 -23.76 -9.03
CA GLY A 60 3.46 -23.95 -9.30
C GLY A 60 2.65 -22.65 -9.31
N ARG A 61 3.30 -21.49 -9.35
CA ARG A 61 2.68 -20.16 -9.36
C ARG A 61 3.56 -19.14 -10.07
N GLU A 62 2.93 -18.06 -10.52
CA GLU A 62 3.67 -16.90 -10.98
C GLU A 62 4.42 -16.24 -9.83
N LEU A 63 5.61 -15.73 -10.12
CA LEU A 63 6.38 -14.95 -9.16
C LEU A 63 5.81 -13.54 -9.13
N ALA A 64 5.43 -13.07 -7.95
CA ALA A 64 4.95 -11.71 -7.75
C ALA A 64 5.71 -11.05 -6.59
N THR A 65 5.85 -9.74 -6.68
CA THR A 65 6.24 -8.89 -5.55
C THR A 65 5.02 -8.18 -5.01
N ASP A 66 4.80 -8.28 -3.69
CA ASP A 66 3.85 -7.45 -2.95
C ASP A 66 4.67 -6.46 -2.09
N VAL A 67 4.37 -5.17 -2.24
CA VAL A 67 4.99 -4.11 -1.45
C VAL A 67 3.92 -3.15 -0.94
N SER A 68 4.16 -2.62 0.25
CA SER A 68 3.27 -1.64 0.87
C SER A 68 3.93 -0.28 1.00
N GLY A 69 3.14 0.77 0.78
CA GLY A 69 3.42 2.13 1.19
C GLY A 69 2.51 2.51 2.35
N VAL A 70 2.97 3.41 3.21
CA VAL A 70 2.21 3.83 4.40
C VAL A 70 2.21 5.34 4.51
N ALA A 71 1.06 5.93 4.84
CA ALA A 71 0.95 7.34 5.18
C ALA A 71 0.01 7.53 6.38
N ILE A 72 0.16 8.64 7.10
CA ILE A 72 -0.76 9.04 8.16
C ILE A 72 -1.61 10.18 7.60
N VAL A 73 -2.90 10.11 7.84
CA VAL A 73 -3.87 11.12 7.41
C VAL A 73 -4.72 11.53 8.59
N GLU A 74 -5.10 12.80 8.64
CA GLU A 74 -6.17 13.24 9.52
C GLU A 74 -7.48 13.15 8.73
N ASN A 75 -8.37 12.28 9.20
CA ASN A 75 -9.63 11.99 8.54
C ASN A 75 -10.74 12.78 9.23
N GLN A 76 -11.31 13.78 8.55
CA GLN A 76 -12.36 14.63 9.14
C GLN A 76 -13.78 14.04 8.95
N ARG A 77 -13.89 12.77 8.54
CA ARG A 77 -15.17 12.07 8.34
C ARG A 77 -15.77 11.57 9.65
#